data_AF-A0A381C2U2-F1
#
_entry.id   AF-A0A381C2U2-F1
#
_cell.length_a   1.000
_cell.length_b   1.000
_cell.length_c   1.000
_cell.angle_alpha   90.00
_cell.angle_beta   90.00
_cell.angle_gamma   90.00
#
_symmetry.space_group_name_H-M   'P 1'
#
loop_
_entity.id
_entity.type
_entity.pdbx_description
1 polymer ?
#
loop_
_entity_poly.entity_id
_entity_poly.type
_entity_poly.pdbx_seq_one_letter_code
_entity_poly.pdbx_strand_id
1 'polypeptide(L)'
;MKYSLGPVLYYWPKETLEKFYQAAANSSAETIYLGESVCSKRRATKTGDWLDMAKNLAGQGKQVVLSTLALVQAPSELNELKRYVENGDFLIEANDLGAVNMAAERKLPFVAGHALNCYNAVTLRLLLKQGMIRWCMPVELSRDWLANMLTQCDELGIRNKFEVEVLSYGHLPLAYSARCFTARSEDKPKDECETCCIKYPVGRNMLSQENQQVFVLNGIQTMSGYVYNLGNELASMKGLVDMVRLSPMGMETLRVLEAFRKNENGNAPLTLAQQSDCNGYWRRVAGLELVTQS
;
A
#
# COMPACT_ATOMS: atom_id res chain seq x y z
N MET A 1 -17.85 -0.22 -5.10
CA MET A 1 -16.37 -0.26 -5.27
C MET A 1 -15.88 -1.60 -4.73
N LYS A 2 -14.72 -2.09 -5.17
CA LYS A 2 -14.06 -3.26 -4.57
C LYS A 2 -13.24 -2.83 -3.36
N TYR A 3 -12.92 -3.75 -2.46
CA TYR A 3 -12.04 -3.50 -1.33
C TYR A 3 -10.83 -4.43 -1.35
N SER A 4 -9.69 -3.87 -1.01
CA SER A 4 -8.44 -4.62 -0.91
C SER A 4 -7.78 -4.44 0.45
N LEU A 5 -7.06 -5.48 0.87
CA LEU A 5 -6.08 -5.38 1.95
C LEU A 5 -4.69 -5.25 1.31
N GLY A 6 -4.01 -4.14 1.60
CA GLY A 6 -2.63 -3.92 1.17
C GLY A 6 -1.66 -4.92 1.80
N PRO A 7 -0.39 -4.96 1.35
CA PRO A 7 0.61 -5.79 2.00
C PRO A 7 0.85 -5.28 3.42
N VAL A 8 1.15 -6.20 4.34
CA VAL A 8 1.63 -5.83 5.67
C VAL A 8 2.97 -5.10 5.52
N LEU A 9 2.99 -3.79 5.82
CA LEU A 9 4.19 -2.96 5.65
C LEU A 9 5.21 -3.14 6.78
N TYR A 10 4.79 -3.64 7.94
CA TYR A 10 5.61 -3.76 9.13
C TYR A 10 6.31 -5.12 9.20
N TYR A 11 7.40 -5.20 9.97
CA TYR A 11 8.12 -6.45 10.14
C TYR A 11 7.46 -7.34 11.20
N TRP A 12 6.44 -8.10 10.80
CA TRP A 12 5.78 -9.07 11.67
C TRP A 12 6.49 -10.43 11.67
N PRO A 13 6.48 -11.16 12.79
CA PRO A 13 6.88 -12.56 12.81
C PRO A 13 6.03 -13.41 11.86
N LYS A 14 6.63 -14.48 11.31
CA LYS A 14 5.97 -15.36 10.34
C LYS A 14 4.63 -15.91 10.86
N GLU A 15 4.56 -16.39 12.10
CA GLU A 15 3.30 -16.94 12.62
C GLU A 15 2.21 -15.87 12.76
N THR A 16 2.60 -14.61 12.97
CA THR A 16 1.66 -13.48 13.05
C THR A 16 1.12 -13.15 11.66
N LEU A 17 1.98 -13.16 10.63
CA LEU A 17 1.56 -12.99 9.24
C LEU A 17 0.61 -14.10 8.80
N GLU A 18 0.95 -15.36 9.07
CA GLU A 18 0.12 -16.51 8.71
C GLU A 18 -1.27 -16.43 9.36
N LYS A 19 -1.33 -16.11 10.66
CA LYS A 19 -2.60 -15.91 11.37
C LYS A 19 -3.42 -14.76 10.76
N PHE A 20 -2.77 -13.65 10.41
CA PHE A 20 -3.45 -12.53 9.78
C PHE A 20 -4.03 -12.90 8.42
N TYR A 21 -3.25 -13.52 7.53
CA TYR A 21 -3.74 -13.90 6.20
C TYR A 21 -4.78 -15.02 6.24
N GLN A 22 -4.68 -15.95 7.19
CA GLN A 22 -5.74 -16.94 7.44
C GLN A 22 -7.07 -16.27 7.82
N ALA A 23 -7.03 -15.23 8.66
CA ALA A 23 -8.23 -14.47 8.98
C ALA A 23 -8.70 -13.59 7.81
N ALA A 24 -7.76 -12.98 7.07
CA ALA A 24 -8.05 -12.16 5.89
C ALA A 24 -8.74 -12.96 4.77
N ALA A 25 -8.45 -14.26 4.66
CA ALA A 25 -9.15 -15.17 3.75
C ALA A 25 -10.67 -15.19 3.96
N ASN A 26 -11.13 -14.99 5.20
CA ASN A 26 -12.55 -14.97 5.57
C ASN A 26 -13.13 -13.54 5.64
N SER A 27 -12.30 -12.51 5.41
CA SER A 27 -12.76 -11.12 5.40
C SER A 27 -13.56 -10.81 4.15
N SER A 28 -14.23 -9.66 4.12
CA SER A 28 -14.94 -9.21 2.93
C SER A 28 -14.03 -8.70 1.81
N ALA A 29 -12.71 -8.60 1.97
CA ALA A 29 -11.83 -8.06 0.90
C ALA A 29 -11.83 -8.99 -0.31
N GLU A 30 -12.01 -8.46 -1.52
CA GLU A 30 -11.92 -9.24 -2.76
C GLU A 30 -10.47 -9.44 -3.20
N THR A 31 -9.61 -8.46 -2.94
CA THR A 31 -8.20 -8.49 -3.31
C THR A 31 -7.32 -8.44 -2.06
N ILE A 32 -6.30 -9.29 -2.00
CA ILE A 32 -5.31 -9.28 -0.92
C ILE A 32 -3.92 -9.17 -1.53
N TYR A 33 -3.21 -8.14 -1.09
CA TYR A 33 -1.80 -7.93 -1.39
C TYR A 33 -0.96 -8.57 -0.29
N LEU A 34 0.13 -9.23 -0.65
CA LEU A 34 1.09 -9.81 0.28
C LEU A 34 2.50 -9.82 -0.32
N GLY A 35 3.51 -10.00 0.52
CA GLY A 35 4.91 -9.87 0.13
C GLY A 35 5.61 -8.77 0.91
N GLU A 36 6.91 -8.61 0.65
CA GLU A 36 7.76 -7.63 1.31
C GLU A 36 8.05 -6.46 0.36
N SER A 37 7.51 -5.28 0.68
CA SER A 37 7.66 -4.06 -0.14
C SER A 37 8.65 -3.04 0.43
N VAL A 38 9.18 -3.27 1.64
CA VAL A 38 9.96 -2.27 2.39
C VAL A 38 11.44 -2.64 2.46
N CYS A 39 11.81 -3.86 2.87
CA CYS A 39 13.20 -4.22 3.09
C CYS A 39 13.51 -5.70 2.90
N SER A 40 14.42 -6.01 1.96
CA SER A 40 14.92 -7.37 1.66
C SER A 40 15.65 -8.09 2.81
N LYS A 41 15.96 -7.40 3.91
CA LYS A 41 16.59 -8.00 5.10
C LYS A 41 15.57 -8.66 6.05
N ARG A 42 14.27 -8.41 5.84
CA ARG A 42 13.16 -8.99 6.62
C ARG A 42 12.86 -10.43 6.19
N ARG A 43 13.82 -11.32 6.45
CA ARG A 43 13.87 -12.67 5.87
C ARG A 43 13.15 -13.76 6.69
N ALA A 44 12.39 -13.38 7.73
CA ALA A 44 11.62 -14.33 8.52
C ALA A 44 10.63 -15.13 7.66
N THR A 45 10.06 -14.50 6.63
CA THR A 45 9.18 -15.14 5.64
C THR A 45 9.90 -15.20 4.31
N LYS A 46 10.12 -16.41 3.79
CA LYS A 46 10.81 -16.60 2.50
C LYS A 46 9.82 -16.54 1.34
N THR A 47 10.33 -16.36 0.12
CA THR A 47 9.52 -16.38 -1.11
C THR A 47 8.57 -17.58 -1.21
N GLY A 48 9.01 -18.79 -0.83
CA GLY A 48 8.16 -19.97 -0.83
C GLY A 48 6.97 -19.85 0.11
N ASP A 49 7.21 -19.36 1.33
CA ASP A 49 6.16 -19.15 2.34
C ASP A 49 5.13 -18.10 1.86
N TRP A 50 5.60 -17.04 1.19
CA TRP A 50 4.70 -16.05 0.57
C TRP A 50 3.82 -16.67 -0.52
N LEU A 51 4.38 -17.52 -1.37
CA LEU A 51 3.63 -18.21 -2.43
C LEU A 51 2.63 -19.22 -1.85
N ASP A 52 2.97 -19.90 -0.76
CA ASP A 52 2.07 -20.84 -0.11
C ASP A 52 0.88 -20.12 0.55
N MET A 53 1.13 -18.98 1.22
CA MET A 53 0.05 -18.10 1.70
C MET A 53 -0.81 -17.57 0.54
N ALA A 54 -0.19 -17.17 -0.57
CA ALA A 54 -0.91 -16.71 -1.76
C ALA A 54 -1.83 -17.79 -2.33
N LYS A 55 -1.35 -19.03 -2.45
CA LYS A 55 -2.15 -20.19 -2.90
C LYS A 55 -3.35 -20.46 -1.99
N ASN A 56 -3.15 -20.38 -0.67
CA ASN A 56 -4.26 -20.55 0.28
C ASN A 56 -5.33 -19.46 0.08
N LEU A 57 -4.92 -18.19 0.03
CA LEU A 57 -5.84 -17.07 -0.21
C LEU A 57 -6.60 -17.22 -1.53
N ALA A 58 -5.91 -17.58 -2.61
CA ALA A 58 -6.51 -17.80 -3.92
C ALA A 58 -7.49 -18.99 -3.91
N GLY A 59 -7.16 -20.08 -3.19
CA GLY A 59 -8.05 -21.22 -2.98
C GLY A 59 -9.35 -20.86 -2.24
N GLN A 60 -9.36 -19.74 -1.51
CA GLN A 60 -10.55 -19.18 -0.85
C GLN A 60 -11.26 -18.12 -1.72
N GLY A 61 -10.93 -18.04 -3.01
CA GLY A 61 -11.59 -17.14 -3.97
C GLY A 61 -11.11 -15.69 -3.92
N LYS A 62 -9.99 -15.39 -3.26
CA LYS A 62 -9.40 -14.04 -3.22
C LYS A 62 -8.56 -13.80 -4.48
N GLN A 63 -8.62 -12.57 -5.03
CA GLN A 63 -7.60 -12.14 -5.98
C GLN A 63 -6.32 -11.82 -5.20
N VAL A 64 -5.23 -12.46 -5.56
CA VAL A 64 -3.95 -12.29 -4.87
C VAL A 64 -2.98 -11.46 -5.71
N VAL A 65 -2.29 -10.51 -5.07
CA VAL A 65 -1.26 -9.66 -5.69
C VAL A 65 0.01 -9.69 -4.84
N LEU A 66 1.14 -10.04 -5.45
CA LEU A 66 2.45 -10.10 -4.80
C LEU A 66 3.14 -8.74 -4.88
N SER A 67 3.25 -8.05 -3.74
CA SER A 67 3.93 -6.76 -3.63
C SER A 67 5.44 -6.91 -3.63
N THR A 68 6.10 -6.22 -4.56
CA THR A 68 7.57 -6.21 -4.66
C THR A 68 8.18 -5.05 -3.90
N LEU A 69 9.50 -5.09 -3.66
CA LEU A 69 10.25 -4.00 -3.02
C LEU A 69 10.05 -2.66 -3.76
N ALA A 70 9.85 -1.60 -2.98
CA ALA A 70 9.82 -0.22 -3.47
C ALA A 70 11.21 0.36 -3.76
N LEU A 71 12.27 -0.23 -3.19
CA LEU A 71 13.64 0.23 -3.39
C LEU A 71 14.58 -0.96 -3.57
N VAL A 72 14.92 -1.24 -4.82
CA VAL A 72 15.88 -2.28 -5.21
C VAL A 72 17.27 -1.67 -5.33
N GLN A 73 18.23 -2.16 -4.54
CA GLN A 73 19.58 -1.61 -4.39
C GLN A 73 20.68 -2.63 -4.65
N ALA A 74 20.39 -3.93 -4.63
CA ALA A 74 21.39 -4.98 -4.76
C ALA A 74 21.04 -6.03 -5.84
N PRO A 75 22.05 -6.67 -6.47
CA PRO A 75 21.82 -7.76 -7.43
C PRO A 75 21.05 -8.96 -6.84
N SER A 76 21.22 -9.24 -5.56
CA SER A 76 20.48 -10.31 -4.87
C SER A 76 18.98 -10.01 -4.79
N GLU A 77 18.60 -8.74 -4.67
CA GLU A 77 17.21 -8.28 -4.65
C GLU A 77 16.58 -8.37 -6.05
N LEU A 78 17.36 -8.10 -7.10
CA LEU A 78 16.91 -8.32 -8.48
C LEU A 78 16.62 -9.80 -8.76
N ASN A 79 17.44 -10.71 -8.23
CA ASN A 79 17.18 -12.15 -8.35
C ASN A 79 15.89 -12.56 -7.64
N GLU A 80 15.62 -11.99 -6.47
CA GLU A 80 14.37 -12.26 -5.74
C GLU A 80 13.15 -11.68 -6.47
N LEU A 81 13.26 -10.44 -6.96
CA LEU A 81 12.25 -9.81 -7.81
C LEU A 81 11.92 -10.68 -9.02
N LYS A 82 12.94 -11.19 -9.72
CA LYS A 82 12.74 -12.10 -10.86
C LYS A 82 11.89 -13.31 -10.49
N ARG A 83 12.10 -13.91 -9.31
CA ARG A 83 11.29 -15.04 -8.82
C ARG A 83 9.83 -14.66 -8.58
N TYR A 84 9.56 -13.46 -8.07
CA TYR A 84 8.19 -12.96 -7.93
C TYR A 84 7.54 -12.67 -9.29
N VAL A 85 8.27 -12.11 -10.26
CA VAL A 85 7.73 -11.87 -11.60
C VAL A 85 7.43 -13.20 -12.32
N GLU A 86 8.32 -14.18 -12.19
CA GLU A 86 8.22 -15.50 -12.84
C GLU A 86 7.39 -16.51 -12.02
N ASN A 87 6.56 -16.03 -11.07
CA ASN A 87 5.79 -16.90 -10.19
C ASN A 87 4.70 -17.71 -10.92
N GLY A 88 4.22 -17.25 -12.09
CA GLY A 88 3.30 -17.97 -12.97
C GLY A 88 1.81 -17.92 -12.58
N ASP A 89 1.50 -17.68 -11.29
CA ASP A 89 0.15 -17.88 -10.74
C ASP A 89 -0.55 -16.57 -10.36
N PHE A 90 0.20 -15.58 -9.88
CA PHE A 90 -0.32 -14.38 -9.22
C PHE A 90 0.16 -13.09 -9.88
N LEU A 91 -0.70 -12.07 -9.82
CA LEU A 91 -0.34 -10.71 -10.22
C LEU A 91 0.79 -10.19 -9.34
N ILE A 92 1.62 -9.31 -9.89
CA ILE A 92 2.58 -8.54 -9.10
C ILE A 92 2.09 -7.11 -8.91
N GLU A 93 2.38 -6.52 -7.76
CA GLU A 93 2.39 -5.08 -7.59
C GLU A 93 3.83 -4.59 -7.76
N ALA A 94 4.08 -3.89 -8.86
CA ALA A 94 5.35 -3.25 -9.16
C ALA A 94 5.47 -1.96 -8.37
N ASN A 95 6.44 -1.91 -7.46
CA ASN A 95 6.76 -0.73 -6.65
C ASN A 95 8.08 -0.04 -7.09
N ASP A 96 8.78 -0.57 -8.09
CA ASP A 96 9.98 0.00 -8.70
C ASP A 96 9.98 -0.27 -10.23
N LEU A 97 10.66 0.56 -11.02
CA LEU A 97 10.70 0.43 -12.49
C LEU A 97 11.40 -0.85 -12.97
N GLY A 98 12.29 -1.45 -12.17
CA GLY A 98 12.84 -2.77 -12.44
C GLY A 98 11.75 -3.84 -12.51
N ALA A 99 10.76 -3.79 -11.62
CA ALA A 99 9.62 -4.72 -11.64
C ALA A 99 8.74 -4.48 -12.87
N VAL A 100 8.48 -3.21 -13.22
CA VAL A 100 7.74 -2.82 -14.43
C VAL A 100 8.43 -3.36 -15.68
N ASN A 101 9.74 -3.14 -15.82
CA ASN A 101 10.49 -3.59 -16.99
C ASN A 101 10.49 -5.11 -17.10
N MET A 102 10.74 -5.83 -16.01
CA MET A 102 10.73 -7.31 -16.01
C MET A 102 9.37 -7.89 -16.39
N ALA A 103 8.28 -7.28 -15.91
CA ALA A 103 6.92 -7.68 -16.26
C ALA A 103 6.61 -7.41 -17.74
N ALA A 104 6.98 -6.21 -18.23
CA ALA A 104 6.76 -5.81 -19.61
C ALA A 104 7.51 -6.72 -20.61
N GLU A 105 8.77 -7.05 -20.33
CA GLU A 105 9.57 -8.00 -21.14
C GLU A 105 8.90 -9.37 -21.27
N ARG A 106 8.23 -9.81 -20.19
CA ARG A 106 7.51 -11.09 -20.11
C ARG A 106 6.05 -11.00 -20.54
N LYS A 107 5.58 -9.80 -20.92
CA LYS A 107 4.19 -9.50 -21.28
C LYS A 107 3.20 -9.89 -20.18
N LEU A 108 3.61 -9.74 -18.91
CA LEU A 108 2.79 -10.06 -17.75
C LEU A 108 2.02 -8.82 -17.29
N PRO A 109 0.73 -8.97 -16.92
CA PRO A 109 -0.03 -7.88 -16.33
C PRO A 109 0.50 -7.54 -14.93
N PHE A 110 0.45 -6.27 -14.55
CA PHE A 110 0.87 -5.82 -13.24
C PHE A 110 -0.01 -4.71 -12.66
N VAL A 111 0.01 -4.60 -11.33
CA VAL A 111 -0.51 -3.44 -10.60
C VAL A 111 0.63 -2.43 -10.43
N ALA A 112 0.43 -1.19 -10.85
CA ALA A 112 1.32 -0.09 -10.54
C ALA A 112 1.05 0.38 -9.11
N GLY A 113 1.96 0.07 -8.19
CA GLY A 113 1.85 0.48 -6.79
C GLY A 113 2.09 1.98 -6.61
N HIS A 114 1.63 2.54 -5.49
CA HIS A 114 1.75 3.98 -5.22
C HIS A 114 3.23 4.44 -5.15
N ALA A 115 4.17 3.53 -4.83
CA ALA A 115 5.60 3.83 -4.75
C ALA A 115 6.23 4.21 -6.10
N LEU A 116 5.58 3.91 -7.23
CA LEU A 116 6.03 4.33 -8.55
C LEU A 116 5.87 5.84 -8.79
N ASN A 117 5.14 6.57 -7.94
CA ASN A 117 5.05 8.02 -7.98
C ASN A 117 4.58 8.55 -9.35
N CYS A 118 3.49 7.98 -9.87
CA CYS A 118 2.96 8.36 -11.17
C CYS A 118 2.05 9.60 -11.06
N TYR A 119 2.57 10.74 -11.52
CA TYR A 119 1.93 12.07 -11.37
C TYR A 119 1.32 12.65 -12.64
N ASN A 120 1.16 11.89 -13.72
CA ASN A 120 0.54 12.42 -14.93
C ASN A 120 -0.03 11.31 -15.83
N ALA A 121 -1.02 11.69 -16.64
CA ALA A 121 -1.72 10.76 -17.53
C ALA A 121 -0.84 10.20 -18.65
N VAL A 122 0.21 10.93 -19.07
CA VAL A 122 1.15 10.45 -20.10
C VAL A 122 1.97 9.27 -19.59
N THR A 123 2.43 9.31 -18.34
CA THR A 123 3.11 8.19 -17.69
C THR A 123 2.17 7.00 -17.52
N LEU A 124 0.90 7.20 -17.12
CA LEU A 124 -0.08 6.12 -17.07
C LEU A 124 -0.30 5.46 -18.43
N ARG A 125 -0.33 6.25 -19.52
CA ARG A 125 -0.40 5.71 -20.89
C ARG A 125 0.80 4.83 -21.22
N LEU A 126 1.99 5.18 -20.75
CA LEU A 126 3.21 4.37 -20.94
C LEU A 126 3.13 3.06 -20.14
N LEU A 127 2.77 3.14 -18.86
CA LEU A 127 2.59 1.96 -18.00
C LEU A 127 1.51 1.01 -18.55
N LEU A 128 0.40 1.57 -19.06
CA LEU A 128 -0.65 0.79 -19.72
C LEU A 128 -0.12 0.03 -20.94
N LYS A 129 0.72 0.66 -21.78
CA LYS A 129 1.37 -0.02 -22.91
C LYS A 129 2.32 -1.13 -22.45
N GLN A 130 2.86 -1.03 -21.24
CA GLN A 130 3.75 -2.02 -20.64
C GLN A 130 3.02 -3.18 -19.95
N GLY A 131 1.69 -3.13 -19.80
CA GLY A 131 0.88 -4.19 -19.19
C GLY A 131 0.25 -3.82 -17.84
N MET A 132 0.27 -2.54 -17.44
CA MET A 132 -0.43 -2.11 -16.23
C MET A 132 -1.94 -2.34 -16.37
N ILE A 133 -2.55 -3.02 -15.40
CA ILE A 133 -4.01 -3.25 -15.34
C ILE A 133 -4.70 -2.47 -14.23
N ARG A 134 -3.93 -2.00 -13.25
CA ARG A 134 -4.42 -1.22 -12.10
C ARG A 134 -3.36 -0.23 -11.68
N TRP A 135 -3.79 0.97 -11.30
CA TRP A 135 -2.93 2.01 -10.77
C TRP A 135 -3.40 2.41 -9.38
N CYS A 136 -2.50 2.30 -8.41
CA CYS A 136 -2.69 2.85 -7.08
C CYS A 136 -2.15 4.28 -7.04
N MET A 137 -3.03 5.24 -6.79
CA MET A 137 -2.68 6.66 -6.78
C MET A 137 -1.59 6.97 -5.73
N PRO A 138 -0.63 7.88 -6.01
CA PRO A 138 0.27 8.39 -4.99
C PRO A 138 -0.49 8.95 -3.78
N VAL A 139 0.04 8.68 -2.60
CA VAL A 139 -0.70 8.76 -1.33
C VAL A 139 -0.94 10.19 -0.82
N GLU A 140 -0.18 11.15 -1.34
CA GLU A 140 -0.19 12.56 -0.98
C GLU A 140 -1.09 13.43 -1.88
N LEU A 141 -1.77 12.81 -2.86
CA LEU A 141 -2.62 13.52 -3.83
C LEU A 141 -4.07 13.60 -3.38
N SER A 142 -4.75 14.69 -3.76
CA SER A 142 -6.13 14.96 -3.37
C SER A 142 -7.15 14.31 -4.29
N ARG A 143 -8.41 14.25 -3.84
CA ARG A 143 -9.54 13.84 -4.68
C ARG A 143 -9.65 14.70 -5.94
N ASP A 144 -9.52 16.01 -5.79
CA ASP A 144 -9.63 16.94 -6.91
C ASP A 144 -8.50 16.75 -7.92
N TRP A 145 -7.29 16.41 -7.43
CA TRP A 145 -6.19 16.03 -8.31
C TRP A 145 -6.51 14.75 -9.07
N LEU A 146 -7.04 13.73 -8.40
CA LEU A 146 -7.48 12.48 -9.04
C LEU A 146 -8.51 12.74 -10.14
N ALA A 147 -9.53 13.55 -9.86
CA ALA A 147 -10.57 13.89 -10.83
C ALA A 147 -9.95 14.54 -12.09
N ASN A 148 -9.05 15.51 -11.91
CA ASN A 148 -8.34 16.15 -13.03
C ASN A 148 -7.45 15.16 -13.81
N MET A 149 -6.79 14.25 -13.11
CA MET A 149 -5.98 13.19 -13.74
C MET A 149 -6.87 12.30 -14.62
N LEU A 150 -8.05 11.90 -14.11
CA LEU A 150 -8.97 11.05 -14.86
C LEU A 150 -9.55 11.75 -16.09
N THR A 151 -9.82 13.06 -16.03
CA THR A 151 -10.16 13.85 -17.22
C THR A 151 -9.04 13.82 -18.27
N GLN A 152 -7.78 14.00 -17.86
CA GLN A 152 -6.64 13.87 -18.80
C GLN A 152 -6.53 12.45 -19.37
N CYS A 153 -6.88 11.42 -18.59
CA CYS A 153 -6.95 10.05 -19.08
C CYS A 153 -8.08 9.83 -20.10
N ASP A 154 -9.21 10.53 -19.97
CA ASP A 154 -10.28 10.53 -20.97
C ASP A 154 -9.81 11.19 -22.28
N GLU A 155 -9.16 12.36 -22.19
CA GLU A 155 -8.58 13.06 -23.34
C GLU A 155 -7.54 12.20 -24.09
N LEU A 156 -6.76 11.41 -23.35
CA LEU A 156 -5.79 10.46 -23.91
C LEU A 156 -6.41 9.13 -24.34
N GLY A 157 -7.71 8.90 -24.12
CA GLY A 157 -8.43 7.68 -24.49
C GLY A 157 -8.01 6.43 -23.69
N ILE A 158 -7.67 6.60 -22.41
CA ILE A 158 -7.17 5.52 -21.53
C ILE A 158 -7.96 5.30 -20.23
N ARG A 159 -8.90 6.17 -19.84
CA ARG A 159 -9.63 6.13 -18.55
C ARG A 159 -10.25 4.77 -18.19
N ASN A 160 -10.79 4.06 -19.16
CA ASN A 160 -11.49 2.79 -18.96
C ASN A 160 -10.64 1.56 -19.31
N LYS A 161 -9.30 1.72 -19.34
CA LYS A 161 -8.35 0.64 -19.69
C LYS A 161 -7.59 0.07 -18.50
N PHE A 162 -7.78 0.62 -17.30
CA PHE A 162 -7.16 0.17 -16.06
C PHE A 162 -8.07 0.52 -14.86
N GLU A 163 -7.91 -0.19 -13.75
CA GLU A 163 -8.58 0.10 -12.48
C GLU A 163 -7.84 1.19 -11.69
N VAL A 164 -8.58 2.09 -11.04
CA VAL A 164 -8.04 3.11 -10.12
C VAL A 164 -8.20 2.63 -8.67
N GLU A 165 -7.09 2.59 -7.94
CA GLU A 165 -7.06 2.21 -6.53
C GLU A 165 -6.54 3.36 -5.65
N VAL A 166 -7.11 3.49 -4.45
CA VAL A 166 -6.71 4.50 -3.46
C VAL A 166 -6.42 3.83 -2.11
N LEU A 167 -5.22 4.06 -1.58
CA LEU A 167 -4.91 3.77 -0.18
C LEU A 167 -5.78 4.66 0.73
N SER A 168 -6.75 4.06 1.39
CA SER A 168 -7.85 4.73 2.07
C SER A 168 -7.83 4.53 3.58
N TYR A 169 -6.99 3.62 4.09
CA TYR A 169 -6.80 3.41 5.52
C TYR A 169 -5.36 3.02 5.86
N GLY A 170 -4.83 3.53 6.95
CA GLY A 170 -3.52 3.20 7.52
C GLY A 170 -2.52 4.36 7.45
N HIS A 171 -1.31 4.14 7.94
CA HIS A 171 -0.23 5.13 7.80
C HIS A 171 0.22 5.22 6.33
N LEU A 172 0.30 6.44 5.79
CA LEU A 172 0.69 6.67 4.40
C LEU A 172 2.21 6.56 4.26
N PRO A 173 2.76 5.70 3.40
CA PRO A 173 4.20 5.66 3.12
C PRO A 173 4.62 6.86 2.25
N LEU A 174 4.99 7.96 2.90
CA LEU A 174 5.26 9.26 2.24
C LEU A 174 6.63 9.33 1.58
N ALA A 175 7.64 8.64 2.12
CA ALA A 175 8.99 8.66 1.58
C ALA A 175 9.76 7.37 1.85
N TYR A 176 10.72 7.08 0.99
CA TYR A 176 11.64 5.95 1.10
C TYR A 176 13.09 6.46 1.11
N SER A 177 13.93 5.84 1.95
CA SER A 177 15.35 6.20 2.06
C SER A 177 16.25 5.00 1.77
N ALA A 178 17.40 5.25 1.14
CA ALA A 178 18.45 4.22 1.04
C ALA A 178 19.04 3.85 2.42
N ARG A 179 18.80 4.66 3.46
CA ARG A 179 19.17 4.40 4.85
C ARG A 179 17.96 3.97 5.67
N CYS A 180 18.17 3.08 6.64
CA CYS A 180 17.11 2.61 7.53
C CYS A 180 16.97 3.58 8.72
N PHE A 181 15.86 4.31 8.80
CA PHE A 181 15.57 5.23 9.89
C PHE A 181 15.38 4.51 11.23
N THR A 182 14.75 3.32 11.22
CA THR A 182 14.59 2.53 12.45
C THR A 182 15.94 2.08 13.00
N ALA A 183 16.85 1.58 12.15
CA ALA A 183 18.19 1.20 12.59
C ALA A 183 18.96 2.42 13.14
N ARG A 184 18.88 3.56 12.43
CA ARG A 184 19.50 4.81 12.90
C ARG A 184 18.95 5.27 14.25
N SER A 185 17.65 5.08 14.50
CA SER A 185 17.02 5.44 15.79
C SER A 185 17.45 4.54 16.96
N GLU A 186 18.03 3.38 16.69
CA GLU A 186 18.68 2.51 17.70
C GLU A 186 20.21 2.64 17.66
N ASP A 187 20.74 3.66 16.98
CA ASP A 187 22.18 3.87 16.76
C ASP A 187 22.90 2.66 16.14
N LYS A 188 22.18 1.88 15.32
CA LYS A 188 22.73 0.74 14.58
C LYS A 188 23.05 1.12 13.13
N PRO A 189 24.15 0.62 12.56
CA PRO A 189 24.39 0.72 11.12
C PRO A 189 23.38 -0.12 10.33
N LYS A 190 23.13 0.23 9.06
CA LYS A 190 22.16 -0.47 8.19
C LYS A 190 22.54 -1.96 8.02
N ASP A 191 23.84 -2.24 7.89
CA ASP A 191 24.32 -3.58 7.58
C ASP A 191 24.19 -4.56 8.76
N GLU A 192 24.32 -4.06 9.98
CA GLU A 192 24.19 -4.81 11.23
C GLU A 192 22.96 -4.36 12.02
N CYS A 193 21.86 -4.07 11.32
CA CYS A 193 20.64 -3.56 11.96
C CYS A 193 19.93 -4.59 12.86
N GLU A 194 20.38 -5.87 12.82
CA GLU A 194 19.80 -7.01 13.56
C GLU A 194 18.29 -7.17 13.35
N THR A 195 17.76 -6.63 12.25
CA THR A 195 16.33 -6.56 11.98
C THR A 195 15.49 -5.93 13.12
N CYS A 196 16.08 -4.96 13.83
CA CYS A 196 15.50 -4.27 15.00
C CYS A 196 14.07 -3.74 14.80
N CYS A 197 13.66 -3.47 13.55
CA CYS A 197 12.28 -3.10 13.22
C CYS A 197 11.22 -4.11 13.68
N ILE A 198 11.58 -5.36 13.98
CA ILE A 198 10.65 -6.37 14.54
C ILE A 198 10.09 -5.97 15.90
N LYS A 199 10.81 -5.12 16.65
CA LYS A 199 10.39 -4.60 17.97
C LYS A 199 9.25 -3.58 17.85
N TYR A 200 8.97 -3.09 16.65
CA TYR A 200 8.03 -2.01 16.37
C TYR A 200 6.95 -2.51 15.40
N PRO A 201 5.96 -3.29 15.89
CA PRO A 201 4.98 -3.98 15.03
C PRO A 201 4.08 -3.04 14.22
N VAL A 202 4.03 -1.76 14.58
CA VAL A 202 3.31 -0.69 13.86
C VAL A 202 4.23 0.51 13.57
N GLY A 203 5.55 0.27 13.52
CA GLY A 203 6.54 1.33 13.34
C GLY A 203 6.82 2.12 14.62
N ARG A 204 7.71 3.12 14.50
CA ARG A 204 8.20 3.94 15.62
C ARG A 204 7.74 5.38 15.46
N ASN A 205 7.03 5.91 16.45
CA ASN A 205 6.58 7.30 16.44
C ASN A 205 7.78 8.26 16.45
N MET A 206 7.67 9.31 15.64
CA MET A 206 8.60 10.43 15.58
C MET A 206 7.86 11.71 15.96
N LEU A 207 8.39 12.38 16.99
CA LEU A 207 7.86 13.63 17.51
C LEU A 207 8.69 14.82 17.02
N SER A 208 8.05 15.98 16.89
CA SER A 208 8.72 17.27 16.71
C SER A 208 9.39 17.73 18.01
N GLN A 209 10.11 18.86 17.96
CA GLN A 209 10.68 19.47 19.17
C GLN A 209 9.59 20.00 20.12
N GLU A 210 8.42 20.31 19.60
CA GLU A 210 7.21 20.71 20.32
C GLU A 210 6.39 19.51 20.82
N ASN A 211 6.95 18.29 20.77
CA ASN A 211 6.32 17.05 21.24
C ASN A 211 5.04 16.65 20.46
N GLN A 212 4.88 17.15 19.23
CA GLN A 212 3.78 16.76 18.33
C GLN A 212 4.18 15.54 17.51
N GLN A 213 3.30 14.56 17.35
CA GLN A 213 3.53 13.44 16.44
C GLN A 213 3.45 13.91 14.99
N VAL A 214 4.53 13.70 14.23
CA VAL A 214 4.62 14.12 12.83
C VAL A 214 4.67 12.92 11.88
N PHE A 215 5.46 11.91 12.25
CA PHE A 215 5.69 10.74 11.39
C PHE A 215 5.75 9.43 12.17
N VAL A 216 5.61 8.32 11.45
CA VAL A 216 5.94 6.98 11.91
C VAL A 216 7.08 6.44 11.05
N LEU A 217 8.14 5.94 11.69
CA LEU A 217 9.31 5.36 11.03
C LEU A 217 9.15 3.85 10.93
N ASN A 218 9.27 3.30 9.71
CA ASN A 218 9.17 1.86 9.46
C ASN A 218 10.29 1.40 8.51
N GLY A 219 11.42 0.98 9.09
CA GLY A 219 12.59 0.59 8.32
C GLY A 219 13.12 1.77 7.51
N ILE A 220 12.97 1.68 6.18
CA ILE A 220 13.36 2.75 5.24
C ILE A 220 12.24 3.76 4.95
N GLN A 221 11.03 3.51 5.45
CA GLN A 221 9.88 4.36 5.20
C GLN A 221 9.75 5.44 6.27
N THR A 222 9.43 6.66 5.81
CA THR A 222 8.81 7.70 6.63
C THR A 222 7.33 7.72 6.27
N MET A 223 6.48 7.48 7.26
CA MET A 223 5.03 7.37 7.09
C MET A 223 4.30 8.51 7.78
N SER A 224 3.05 8.78 7.40
CA SER A 224 2.21 9.79 8.07
C SER A 224 2.14 9.53 9.58
N GLY A 225 2.15 10.60 10.38
CA GLY A 225 2.07 10.50 11.84
C GLY A 225 0.73 9.92 12.31
N TYR A 226 -0.37 10.34 11.70
CA TYR A 226 -1.72 9.87 12.01
C TYR A 226 -2.19 8.85 10.96
N VAL A 227 -3.18 8.05 11.34
CA VAL A 227 -3.81 7.05 10.48
C VAL A 227 -4.65 7.78 9.44
N TYR A 228 -4.31 7.63 8.16
CA TYR A 228 -5.15 8.16 7.11
C TYR A 228 -6.45 7.36 7.07
N ASN A 229 -7.60 8.03 7.06
CA ASN A 229 -8.90 7.37 7.16
C ASN A 229 -9.93 8.06 6.27
N LEU A 230 -10.24 7.41 5.15
CA LEU A 230 -11.23 7.88 4.18
C LEU A 230 -12.59 7.18 4.30
N GLY A 231 -12.86 6.52 5.43
CA GLY A 231 -14.11 5.79 5.64
C GLY A 231 -15.36 6.65 5.48
N ASN A 232 -15.28 7.94 5.79
CA ASN A 232 -16.37 8.92 5.61
C ASN A 232 -16.36 9.62 4.24
N GLU A 233 -15.39 9.31 3.39
CA GLU A 233 -15.22 9.90 2.06
C GLU A 233 -15.66 8.96 0.93
N LEU A 234 -16.09 7.74 1.25
CA LEU A 234 -16.43 6.69 0.26
C LEU A 234 -17.48 7.13 -0.76
N ALA A 235 -18.50 7.89 -0.33
CA ALA A 235 -19.50 8.43 -1.25
C ALA A 235 -18.87 9.37 -2.30
N SER A 236 -17.82 10.12 -1.94
CA SER A 236 -17.10 11.02 -2.84
C SER A 236 -16.20 10.31 -3.84
N MET A 237 -15.95 9.01 -3.66
CA MET A 237 -15.12 8.19 -4.53
C MET A 237 -15.89 7.58 -5.72
N LYS A 238 -17.23 7.61 -5.67
CA LYS A 238 -18.09 7.02 -6.72
C LYS A 238 -17.76 7.63 -8.09
N GLY A 239 -17.45 6.77 -9.07
CA GLY A 239 -17.06 7.17 -10.42
C GLY A 239 -15.58 7.54 -10.59
N LEU A 240 -14.84 7.70 -9.50
CA LEU A 240 -13.40 8.02 -9.50
C LEU A 240 -12.53 6.81 -9.14
N VAL A 241 -12.96 6.02 -8.15
CA VAL A 241 -12.17 4.93 -7.56
C VAL A 241 -12.88 3.61 -7.82
N ASP A 242 -12.12 2.63 -8.32
CA ASP A 242 -12.60 1.27 -8.54
C ASP A 242 -12.33 0.38 -7.31
N MET A 243 -11.24 0.66 -6.59
CA MET A 243 -10.76 -0.13 -5.46
C MET A 243 -10.31 0.70 -4.25
N VAL A 244 -10.83 0.37 -3.08
CA VAL A 244 -10.51 1.01 -1.79
C VAL A 244 -9.55 0.10 -1.02
N ARG A 245 -8.31 0.54 -0.84
CA ARG A 245 -7.25 -0.25 -0.18
C ARG A 245 -7.09 0.13 1.28
N LEU A 246 -7.08 -0.86 2.17
CA LEU A 246 -6.75 -0.67 3.58
C LEU A 246 -5.38 -1.30 3.87
N SER A 247 -4.46 -0.55 4.49
CA SER A 247 -3.16 -1.09 4.93
C SER A 247 -3.30 -1.81 6.27
N PRO A 248 -2.87 -3.08 6.37
CA PRO A 248 -2.86 -3.82 7.63
C PRO A 248 -1.97 -3.18 8.70
N MET A 249 -2.55 -2.88 9.86
CA MET A 249 -1.84 -2.49 11.08
C MET A 249 -2.00 -3.51 12.21
N GLY A 250 -2.88 -4.50 12.02
CA GLY A 250 -3.19 -5.57 12.95
C GLY A 250 -4.51 -6.27 12.60
N MET A 251 -4.97 -7.18 13.45
CA MET A 251 -6.21 -7.94 13.22
C MET A 251 -7.46 -7.05 13.22
N GLU A 252 -7.42 -5.94 13.93
CA GLU A 252 -8.48 -4.93 13.95
C GLU A 252 -8.74 -4.29 12.59
N THR A 253 -7.73 -4.27 11.69
CA THR A 253 -7.91 -3.77 10.32
C THR A 253 -9.01 -4.54 9.58
N LEU A 254 -9.21 -5.83 9.87
CA LEU A 254 -10.32 -6.61 9.30
C LEU A 254 -11.69 -6.12 9.77
N ARG A 255 -11.81 -5.62 11.01
CA ARG A 255 -13.06 -4.99 11.49
C ARG A 255 -13.28 -3.62 10.86
N VAL A 256 -12.19 -2.87 10.65
CA VAL A 256 -12.25 -1.57 9.96
C VAL A 256 -12.71 -1.75 8.51
N LEU A 257 -12.24 -2.79 7.82
CA LEU A 257 -12.71 -3.15 6.48
C LEU A 257 -14.24 -3.31 6.44
N GLU A 258 -14.82 -4.05 7.39
CA GLU A 258 -16.28 -4.22 7.47
C GLU A 258 -17.00 -2.90 7.78
N ALA A 259 -16.41 -2.03 8.61
CA ALA A 259 -16.97 -0.70 8.89
C ALA A 259 -16.96 0.18 7.63
N PHE A 260 -15.87 0.16 6.86
CA PHE A 260 -15.77 0.85 5.58
C PHE A 260 -16.86 0.36 4.61
N ARG A 261 -17.07 -0.96 4.50
CA ARG A 261 -18.15 -1.49 3.65
C ARG A 261 -19.53 -1.03 4.08
N LYS A 262 -19.82 -1.08 5.39
CA LYS A 262 -21.11 -0.62 5.93
C LYS A 262 -21.35 0.86 5.62
N ASN A 263 -20.29 1.66 5.54
CA ASN A 263 -20.37 3.08 5.22
C ASN A 263 -20.18 3.42 3.73
N GLU A 264 -20.20 2.45 2.80
CA GLU A 264 -19.96 2.71 1.38
C GLU A 264 -20.92 3.78 0.79
N ASN A 265 -22.14 3.84 1.33
CA ASN A 265 -23.16 4.84 0.96
C ASN A 265 -23.26 6.04 1.90
N GLY A 266 -22.39 6.15 2.92
CA GLY A 266 -22.40 7.24 3.89
C GLY A 266 -23.43 7.11 5.03
N ASN A 267 -24.11 5.98 5.15
CA ASN A 267 -25.21 5.77 6.12
C ASN A 267 -24.75 5.25 7.49
N ALA A 268 -23.46 4.96 7.66
CA ALA A 268 -22.89 4.41 8.89
C ALA A 268 -21.53 5.05 9.17
N PRO A 269 -21.47 6.39 9.39
CA PRO A 269 -20.23 7.12 9.46
C PRO A 269 -19.31 6.58 10.56
N LEU A 270 -18.03 6.49 10.24
CA LEU A 270 -17.00 6.09 11.18
C LEU A 270 -16.67 7.26 12.12
N THR A 271 -16.43 6.94 13.39
CA THR A 271 -15.90 7.90 14.36
C THR A 271 -14.43 8.13 14.08
N LEU A 272 -14.06 9.38 13.77
CA LEU A 272 -12.68 9.80 13.55
C LEU A 272 -12.26 10.73 14.68
N ALA A 273 -11.04 10.56 15.18
CA ALA A 273 -10.51 11.36 16.28
C ALA A 273 -9.35 12.26 15.81
N GLN A 274 -9.39 13.53 16.21
CA GLN A 274 -8.25 14.44 16.03
C GLN A 274 -6.99 13.84 16.68
N GLN A 275 -5.83 14.08 16.07
CA GLN A 275 -4.53 13.56 16.53
C GLN A 275 -4.44 12.01 16.56
N SER A 276 -5.34 11.32 15.87
CA SER A 276 -5.34 9.87 15.67
C SER A 276 -5.57 9.55 14.20
N ASP A 277 -6.59 10.16 13.62
CA ASP A 277 -6.96 10.05 12.21
C ASP A 277 -6.58 11.31 11.44
N CYS A 278 -6.38 11.17 10.12
CA CYS A 278 -6.28 12.30 9.19
C CYS A 278 -6.93 11.99 7.84
N ASN A 279 -7.35 13.04 7.12
CA ASN A 279 -7.88 12.94 5.75
C ASN A 279 -7.45 14.15 4.90
N GLY A 280 -6.48 14.93 5.38
CA GLY A 280 -6.14 16.24 4.82
C GLY A 280 -5.73 16.21 3.35
N TYR A 281 -4.91 15.24 2.92
CA TYR A 281 -4.52 15.14 1.52
C TYR A 281 -5.72 14.97 0.60
N TRP A 282 -6.65 14.06 0.91
CA TRP A 282 -7.89 13.89 0.15
C TRP A 282 -8.66 15.20 0.00
N ARG A 283 -8.71 15.97 1.09
CA ARG A 283 -9.43 17.25 1.23
C ARG A 283 -8.63 18.47 0.79
N ARG A 284 -7.43 18.30 0.22
CA ARG A 284 -6.56 19.37 -0.26
C ARG A 284 -6.13 20.36 0.84
N VAL A 285 -5.93 19.86 2.05
CA VAL A 285 -5.31 20.57 3.18
C VAL A 285 -4.07 19.81 3.66
N ALA A 286 -3.41 20.27 4.73
CA ALA A 286 -2.21 19.61 5.24
C ALA A 286 -2.50 18.14 5.62
N GLY A 287 -1.62 17.21 5.23
CA GLY A 287 -1.88 15.77 5.37
C GLY A 287 -2.08 15.26 6.81
N LEU A 288 -1.65 16.03 7.82
CA LEU A 288 -1.86 15.72 9.23
C LEU A 288 -3.23 16.16 9.76
N GLU A 289 -3.96 16.97 9.00
CA GLU A 289 -5.25 17.49 9.43
C GLU A 289 -6.37 16.46 9.26
N LEU A 290 -7.31 16.52 10.19
CA LEU A 290 -8.61 15.86 10.08
C LEU A 290 -9.68 16.92 9.85
N VAL A 291 -10.28 16.88 8.67
CA VAL A 291 -11.43 17.70 8.29
C VAL A 291 -12.69 16.88 8.54
N THR A 292 -13.49 17.29 9.52
CA THR A 292 -14.80 16.70 9.78
C THR A 292 -15.84 17.35 8.86
N GLN A 293 -16.73 16.54 8.26
CA GLN A 293 -17.88 17.07 7.56
C GLN A 293 -18.79 17.78 8.58
N SER A 294 -19.05 19.07 8.36
CA SER A 294 -20.07 19.87 9.06
C SER A 294 -21.46 19.58 8.53
#